data_AF-A0A3N0BNM3-F1
#
_entry.id   AF-A0A3N0BNM3-F1
#
_cell.length_a   1.000
_cell.length_b   1.000
_cell.length_c   1.000
_cell.angle_alpha   90.00
_cell.angle_beta   90.00
_cell.angle_gamma   90.00
#
_symmetry.space_group_name_H-M   'P 1'
#
loop_
_entity.id
_entity.type
_entity.pdbx_description
1 polymer ?
#
loop_
_entity_poly.entity_id
_entity_poly.type
_entity_poly.pdbx_seq_one_letter_code
_entity_poly.pdbx_strand_id
1 'polypeptide(L)'
;MLIGEVQTITGIDSQTIRFYERQGLLPAPQRAANGYRRYDDAAVGRLRFIRAAQSAGLTLADIAGILGVRDAGDAPCSHVSGLLEGKLADVRARQRELAELAAELEQLIDTSHDLNPADCTDADICHIIATPDGTNRGGGPNTRRGTAG
;
A
#
# COMPACT_ATOMS: atom_id res chain seq x y z
N MET A 1 -8.53 -31.15 12.47
CA MET A 1 -8.17 -30.10 13.44
C MET A 1 -9.37 -29.22 13.76
N LEU A 2 -9.49 -28.77 15.01
CA LEU A 2 -10.45 -27.72 15.43
C LEU A 2 -9.91 -26.34 15.11
N ILE A 3 -10.76 -25.31 15.17
CA ILE A 3 -10.37 -23.94 14.82
C ILE A 3 -9.21 -23.42 15.66
N GLY A 4 -9.14 -23.76 16.96
CA GLY A 4 -8.06 -23.31 17.84
C GLY A 4 -6.70 -23.88 17.44
N GLU A 5 -6.65 -25.14 17.00
CA GLU A 5 -5.44 -25.76 16.49
C GLU A 5 -4.98 -25.09 15.18
N VAL A 6 -5.93 -24.79 14.28
CA VAL A 6 -5.64 -24.05 13.04
C VAL A 6 -5.07 -22.67 13.36
N GLN A 7 -5.62 -21.96 14.35
CA GLN A 7 -5.10 -20.66 14.77
C GLN A 7 -3.64 -20.77 15.23
N THR A 8 -3.32 -21.75 16.07
CA THR A 8 -1.94 -21.96 16.54
C THR A 8 -0.98 -22.27 15.39
N ILE A 9 -1.41 -23.03 14.39
CA ILE A 9 -0.57 -23.46 13.27
C ILE A 9 -0.40 -22.39 12.18
N THR A 10 -1.41 -21.56 11.96
CA THR A 10 -1.43 -20.55 10.88
C THR A 10 -1.17 -19.12 11.39
N GLY A 11 -1.29 -18.90 12.70
CA GLY A 11 -1.27 -17.58 13.32
C GLY A 11 -2.41 -16.67 12.89
N ILE A 12 -3.46 -17.21 12.27
CA ILE A 12 -4.64 -16.47 11.81
C ILE A 12 -5.70 -16.64 12.88
N ASP A 13 -6.35 -15.55 13.29
CA ASP A 13 -7.39 -15.62 14.31
C ASP A 13 -8.68 -16.29 13.80
N SER A 14 -9.49 -16.82 14.73
CA SER A 14 -10.70 -17.55 14.39
C SER A 14 -11.76 -16.69 13.69
N GLN A 15 -11.80 -15.38 13.93
CA GLN A 15 -12.75 -14.50 13.24
C GLN A 15 -12.34 -14.33 11.78
N THR A 16 -11.05 -14.17 11.50
CA THR A 16 -10.49 -14.10 10.15
C THR A 16 -10.66 -15.41 9.39
N ILE A 17 -10.42 -16.57 10.04
CA ILE A 17 -10.71 -17.88 9.41
C ILE A 17 -12.19 -17.97 9.00
N ARG A 18 -13.11 -17.65 9.93
CA ARG A 18 -14.55 -17.65 9.63
C ARG A 18 -14.93 -16.61 8.56
N PHE A 19 -14.20 -15.50 8.50
CA PHE A 19 -14.40 -14.49 7.47
C PHE A 19 -14.02 -15.04 6.10
N TYR A 20 -12.87 -15.72 5.97
CA TYR A 20 -12.48 -16.40 4.74
C TYR A 20 -13.46 -17.49 4.31
N GLU A 21 -14.04 -18.24 5.26
CA GLU A 21 -15.15 -19.17 4.96
C GLU A 21 -16.35 -18.44 4.34
N ARG A 22 -16.78 -17.32 4.95
CA ARG A 22 -17.93 -16.53 4.45
C ARG A 22 -17.68 -15.92 3.07
N GLN A 23 -16.42 -15.59 2.76
CA GLN A 23 -16.01 -15.09 1.46
C GLN A 23 -15.79 -16.21 0.42
N GLY A 24 -16.03 -17.47 0.78
CA GLY A 24 -15.84 -18.62 -0.13
C GLY A 24 -14.37 -18.95 -0.41
N LEU A 25 -13.43 -18.38 0.36
CA LEU A 25 -12.00 -18.61 0.19
C LEU A 25 -11.53 -19.91 0.83
N LEU A 26 -12.38 -20.59 1.60
CA LEU A 26 -12.13 -21.91 2.15
C LEU A 26 -13.31 -22.83 1.77
N PRO A 27 -13.03 -24.12 1.49
CA PRO A 27 -14.10 -25.09 1.34
C PRO A 27 -14.90 -25.18 2.66
N ALA A 28 -16.19 -25.50 2.54
CA ALA A 28 -17.05 -25.64 3.70
C ALA A 28 -16.47 -26.70 4.66
N PRO A 29 -16.26 -26.37 5.95
CA PRO A 29 -15.65 -27.30 6.89
C PRO A 29 -16.56 -28.49 7.13
N GLN A 30 -15.97 -29.69 7.20
CA GLN A 30 -16.70 -30.86 7.64
C GLN A 30 -17.15 -30.65 9.09
N ARG A 31 -18.40 -31.01 9.40
CA ARG A 31 -18.88 -31.01 10.78
C ARG A 31 -18.54 -32.36 11.42
N ALA A 32 -17.89 -32.31 12.57
CA ALA A 32 -17.66 -33.50 13.40
C ALA A 32 -18.98 -33.94 14.05
N ALA A 33 -19.02 -35.18 14.57
CA ALA A 33 -20.21 -35.76 15.21
C ALA A 33 -20.75 -34.93 16.40
N ASN A 34 -19.89 -34.13 17.02
CA ASN A 34 -20.23 -33.21 18.12
C ASN A 34 -20.64 -31.80 17.63
N GLY A 35 -20.85 -31.60 16.32
CA GLY A 35 -21.29 -30.34 15.72
C GLY A 35 -20.19 -29.31 15.46
N TYR A 36 -18.95 -29.56 15.91
CA TYR A 36 -17.84 -28.63 15.71
C TYR A 36 -17.28 -28.68 14.28
N ARG A 37 -16.80 -27.54 13.79
CA ARG A 37 -16.07 -27.43 12.50
C ARG A 37 -14.73 -28.15 12.59
N ARG A 38 -14.44 -28.98 11.60
CA ARG A 38 -13.15 -29.65 11.43
C ARG A 38 -12.49 -29.17 10.14
N TYR A 39 -11.23 -28.82 10.26
CA TYR A 39 -10.33 -28.43 9.18
C TYR A 39 -9.31 -29.55 8.96
N ASP A 40 -8.97 -29.77 7.69
CA ASP A 40 -7.92 -30.68 7.25
C ASP A 40 -6.63 -29.91 6.93
N ASP A 41 -5.58 -30.64 6.55
CA ASP A 41 -4.30 -30.05 6.20
C ASP A 41 -4.38 -29.19 4.92
N ALA A 42 -5.31 -29.51 4.02
CA ALA A 42 -5.57 -28.72 2.82
C ALA A 42 -6.08 -27.31 3.19
N ALA A 43 -7.00 -27.20 4.15
CA ALA A 43 -7.46 -25.91 4.66
C ALA A 43 -6.32 -25.10 5.30
N VAL A 44 -5.41 -25.76 6.04
CA VAL A 44 -4.22 -25.12 6.63
C VAL A 44 -3.28 -24.59 5.55
N GLY A 45 -2.99 -25.40 4.53
CA GLY A 45 -2.16 -24.99 3.39
C GLY A 45 -2.76 -23.78 2.65
N ARG A 46 -4.08 -23.81 2.44
CA ARG A 46 -4.82 -22.72 1.80
C ARG A 46 -4.80 -21.43 2.64
N LEU A 47 -4.97 -21.53 3.96
CA LEU A 47 -4.86 -20.40 4.88
C LEU A 47 -3.47 -19.76 4.87
N ARG A 48 -2.40 -20.57 4.85
CA ARG A 48 -1.03 -20.07 4.72
C ARG A 48 -0.82 -19.35 3.40
N PHE A 49 -1.36 -19.90 2.31
CA PHE A 49 -1.30 -19.27 1.00
C PHE A 49 -2.01 -17.90 1.00
N ILE A 50 -3.24 -17.83 1.53
CA ILE A 50 -4.00 -16.56 1.62
C ILE A 50 -3.17 -15.50 2.35
N ARG A 51 -2.57 -15.86 3.49
CA ARG A 51 -1.73 -14.93 4.27
C ARG A 51 -0.50 -14.46 3.50
N ALA A 52 0.20 -15.38 2.82
CA ALA A 52 1.37 -15.04 2.01
C ALA A 52 1.00 -14.12 0.83
N ALA A 53 -0.10 -14.40 0.13
CA ALA A 53 -0.58 -13.59 -0.97
C ALA A 53 -0.98 -12.17 -0.52
N GLN A 54 -1.64 -12.04 0.62
CA GLN A 54 -1.95 -10.73 1.21
C GLN A 54 -0.68 -9.95 1.57
N SER A 55 0.35 -10.62 2.11
CA SER A 55 1.63 -9.98 2.41
C SER A 55 2.38 -9.51 1.16
N ALA A 56 2.14 -10.15 0.02
CA ALA A 56 2.61 -9.71 -1.29
C ALA A 56 1.77 -8.56 -1.87
N GLY A 57 0.75 -8.09 -1.16
CA GLY A 57 -0.09 -6.97 -1.56
C GLY A 57 -1.23 -7.32 -2.51
N LEU A 58 -1.54 -8.61 -2.66
CA LEU A 58 -2.70 -9.09 -3.42
C LEU A 58 -3.99 -8.90 -2.60
N THR A 59 -5.06 -8.54 -3.30
CA THR A 59 -6.38 -8.38 -2.68
C THR A 59 -7.05 -9.74 -2.47
N LEU A 60 -8.10 -9.77 -1.65
CA LEU A 60 -8.91 -10.99 -1.49
C LEU A 60 -9.59 -11.42 -2.79
N ALA A 61 -9.89 -10.49 -3.69
CA ALA A 61 -10.46 -10.79 -5.00
C ALA A 61 -9.44 -11.51 -5.89
N ASP A 62 -8.20 -11.02 -5.93
CA ASP A 62 -7.09 -11.67 -6.65
C ASP A 62 -6.85 -13.08 -6.13
N ILE A 63 -6.84 -13.22 -4.80
CA ILE A 63 -6.68 -14.51 -4.12
C ILE A 63 -7.82 -15.46 -4.46
N ALA A 64 -9.07 -14.98 -4.49
CA ALA A 64 -10.21 -15.79 -4.93
C ALA A 64 -10.03 -16.29 -6.37
N GLY A 65 -9.54 -15.44 -7.28
CA GLY A 65 -9.22 -15.83 -8.66
C GLY A 65 -8.17 -16.94 -8.72
N ILE A 66 -7.06 -16.78 -8.00
CA ILE A 66 -5.99 -17.80 -7.91
C ILE A 66 -6.52 -19.13 -7.37
N LEU A 67 -7.30 -19.06 -6.30
CA LEU A 67 -7.87 -20.24 -5.67
C LEU A 67 -8.89 -20.94 -6.59
N GLY A 68 -9.69 -20.18 -7.35
CA GLY A 68 -10.62 -20.71 -8.34
C GLY A 68 -9.91 -21.50 -9.45
N VAL A 69 -8.79 -20.99 -9.97
CA VAL A 69 -7.98 -21.72 -10.97
C VAL A 69 -7.45 -23.03 -10.40
N ARG A 70 -6.95 -23.00 -9.14
CA ARG A 70 -6.49 -24.21 -8.46
C ARG A 70 -7.63 -25.21 -8.23
N ASP A 71 -8.79 -24.74 -7.82
CA ASP A 71 -9.96 -25.58 -7.53
C ASP A 71 -10.54 -26.22 -8.81
N ALA A 72 -10.33 -25.61 -9.97
CA ALA A 72 -10.62 -26.19 -11.28
C ALA A 72 -9.62 -27.30 -11.70
N GLY A 73 -8.54 -27.51 -10.93
CA GLY A 73 -7.50 -28.52 -11.20
C GLY A 73 -6.27 -27.97 -11.92
N ASP A 74 -6.26 -26.69 -12.28
CA ASP A 74 -5.17 -26.08 -13.04
C ASP A 74 -4.06 -25.52 -12.15
N ALA A 75 -2.90 -25.28 -12.76
CA ALA A 75 -1.78 -24.60 -12.12
C ALA A 75 -1.96 -23.07 -12.20
N PRO A 76 -2.12 -22.35 -11.08
CA PRO A 76 -2.36 -20.91 -11.11
C PRO A 76 -1.10 -20.08 -11.33
N CYS A 77 0.06 -20.70 -11.57
CA CYS A 77 1.37 -20.03 -11.55
C CYS A 77 1.43 -18.84 -12.51
N SER A 78 0.91 -18.99 -13.74
CA SER A 78 0.87 -17.89 -14.73
C SER A 78 -0.03 -16.74 -14.27
N HIS A 79 -1.20 -17.06 -13.70
CA HIS A 79 -2.13 -16.07 -13.18
C HIS A 79 -1.52 -15.30 -11.99
N VAL A 80 -0.86 -16.01 -11.07
CA VAL A 80 -0.14 -15.41 -9.94
C VAL A 80 0.98 -14.49 -10.43
N SER A 81 1.78 -14.93 -11.39
CA SER A 81 2.86 -14.10 -11.95
C SER A 81 2.34 -12.78 -12.52
N GLY A 82 1.26 -12.81 -13.32
CA GLY A 82 0.67 -11.59 -13.89
C GLY A 82 0.15 -10.62 -12.82
N LEU A 83 -0.48 -11.14 -11.75
CA LEU A 83 -0.93 -10.31 -10.62
C LEU A 83 0.24 -9.65 -9.88
N LEU A 84 1.34 -10.38 -9.69
CA LEU A 84 2.54 -9.85 -9.03
C LEU A 84 3.26 -8.81 -9.91
N GLU A 85 3.30 -9.02 -11.22
CA GLU A 85 3.83 -8.03 -12.17
C GLU A 85 3.04 -6.73 -12.15
N GLY A 86 1.70 -6.81 -12.15
CA GLY A 86 0.83 -5.66 -11.98
C GLY A 86 1.07 -4.95 -10.66
N LYS A 87 1.15 -5.70 -9.55
CA LYS A 87 1.41 -5.12 -8.23
C LYS A 87 2.76 -4.42 -8.15
N LEU A 88 3.79 -4.98 -8.77
CA LEU A 88 5.10 -4.37 -8.85
C LEU A 88 5.07 -3.06 -9.66
N ALA A 89 4.30 -3.01 -10.74
CA ALA A 89 4.12 -1.80 -11.53
C ALA A 89 3.46 -0.68 -10.70
N ASP A 90 2.40 -1.00 -9.95
CA ASP A 90 1.72 -0.06 -9.05
C ASP A 90 2.66 0.47 -7.96
N VAL A 91 3.41 -0.41 -7.31
CA VAL A 91 4.40 -0.03 -6.28
C VAL A 91 5.44 0.93 -6.87
N ARG A 92 5.96 0.64 -8.07
CA ARG A 92 6.92 1.51 -8.75
C ARG A 92 6.33 2.85 -9.15
N ALA A 93 5.06 2.89 -9.54
CA ALA A 93 4.36 4.14 -9.83
C ALA A 93 4.27 5.00 -8.56
N ARG A 94 3.83 4.40 -7.44
CA ARG A 94 3.72 5.11 -6.17
C ARG A 94 5.07 5.58 -5.64
N GLN A 95 6.13 4.80 -5.84
CA GLN A 95 7.49 5.23 -5.49
C GLN A 95 7.92 6.48 -6.26
N ARG A 96 7.58 6.59 -7.56
CA ARG A 96 7.89 7.80 -8.34
C ARG A 96 7.13 9.02 -7.83
N GLU A 97 5.82 8.88 -7.61
CA GLU A 97 4.99 9.98 -7.06
C GLU A 97 5.52 10.46 -5.70
N LEU A 98 5.90 9.53 -4.82
CA LEU A 98 6.44 9.88 -3.51
C LEU A 98 7.84 10.51 -3.61
N ALA A 99 8.65 10.10 -4.58
CA ALA A 99 9.97 10.71 -4.83
C ALA A 99 9.85 12.13 -5.39
N GLU A 100 8.89 12.37 -6.29
CA GLU A 100 8.58 13.71 -6.81
C GLU A 100 8.12 14.64 -5.69
N LEU A 101 7.19 14.18 -4.85
CA LEU A 101 6.73 14.94 -3.68
C LEU A 101 7.87 15.19 -2.68
N ALA A 102 8.73 14.20 -2.44
CA ALA A 102 9.87 14.39 -1.55
C ALA A 102 10.82 15.48 -2.06
N ALA A 103 11.12 15.49 -3.36
CA ALA A 103 11.94 16.53 -3.98
C ALA A 103 11.31 17.93 -3.88
N GLU A 104 9.99 18.04 -4.07
CA GLU A 104 9.27 19.31 -3.87
C GLU A 104 9.37 19.78 -2.42
N LEU A 105 9.18 18.89 -1.45
CA LEU A 105 9.31 19.22 -0.03
C LEU A 105 10.73 19.65 0.34
N GLU A 106 11.76 19.01 -0.23
CA GLU A 106 13.16 19.42 -0.05
C GLU A 106 13.40 20.84 -0.58
N GLN A 107 12.88 21.19 -1.75
CA GLN A 107 13.00 22.55 -2.30
C GLN A 107 12.30 23.61 -1.44
N LEU A 108 11.11 23.28 -0.91
CA LEU A 108 10.40 24.17 0.00
C LEU A 108 11.18 24.40 1.30
N ILE A 109 11.81 23.34 1.84
CA ILE A 109 12.67 23.43 3.02
C ILE A 109 13.90 24.29 2.74
N ASP A 110 14.59 24.08 1.62
CA ASP A 110 15.78 24.88 1.25
C ASP A 110 15.40 26.37 1.11
N THR A 111 14.29 26.66 0.44
CA THR A 111 13.76 28.03 0.32
C THR A 111 13.49 28.65 1.69
N SER A 112 12.98 27.87 2.64
CA SER A 112 12.72 28.34 4.00
C SER A 112 13.98 28.76 4.75
N HIS A 113 15.11 28.11 4.46
CA HIS A 113 16.39 28.42 5.09
C HIS A 113 17.05 29.68 4.51
N ASP A 114 16.83 29.95 3.23
CA ASP A 114 17.40 31.12 2.54
C ASP A 114 16.55 32.39 2.70
N LEU A 115 15.31 32.26 3.20
CA LEU A 115 14.43 33.40 3.47
C LEU A 115 14.92 34.22 4.68
N ASN A 116 15.04 35.52 4.48
CA ASN A 116 15.18 36.46 5.58
C ASN A 116 13.78 36.81 6.12
N PRO A 117 13.51 36.65 7.43
CA PRO A 117 12.22 37.00 8.02
C PRO A 117 11.79 38.45 7.78
N ALA A 118 12.72 39.36 7.50
CA ALA A 118 12.43 40.75 7.15
C ALA A 118 11.82 40.93 5.75
N ASP A 119 11.99 39.95 4.85
CA ASP A 119 11.45 39.95 3.49
C ASP A 119 10.03 39.36 3.44
N CYS A 120 9.57 38.74 4.53
CA CYS A 120 8.19 38.28 4.67
C CYS A 120 7.26 39.49 4.83
N THR A 121 6.39 39.73 3.85
CA THR A 121 5.39 40.80 3.89
C THR A 121 3.99 40.24 4.09
N ASP A 122 3.06 41.05 4.61
CA ASP A 122 1.65 40.68 4.79
C ASP A 122 0.90 40.46 3.45
N ALA A 123 1.57 40.65 2.31
CA ALA A 123 0.99 40.48 0.97
C ALA A 123 0.76 39.00 0.61
N ASP A 124 1.54 38.08 1.18
CA ASP A 124 1.43 36.64 0.98
C ASP A 124 1.22 35.93 2.33
N ILE A 125 0.41 34.87 2.35
CA ILE A 125 0.17 34.07 3.57
C ILE A 125 1.47 33.40 4.03
N CYS A 126 2.30 32.93 3.10
CA CYS A 126 3.59 32.33 3.39
C CYS A 126 4.49 32.37 2.15
N HIS A 127 5.69 32.90 2.27
CA HIS A 127 6.69 32.92 1.19
C HIS A 127 7.31 31.55 0.89
N ILE A 128 7.19 30.59 1.81
CA ILE A 128 7.68 29.22 1.62
C ILE A 128 6.73 28.44 0.72
N ILE A 129 5.42 28.52 0.98
CA ILE A 129 4.38 27.83 0.20
C ILE A 129 3.65 28.86 -0.65
N ALA A 130 4.31 29.32 -1.72
CA ALA A 130 3.68 30.19 -2.70
C ALA A 130 2.65 29.39 -3.50
N THR A 131 1.41 29.88 -3.58
CA THR A 131 0.39 29.24 -4.42
C THR A 131 0.63 29.61 -5.89
N PRO A 132 0.52 28.66 -6.83
CA PRO A 132 0.83 28.89 -8.24
C PRO A 132 -0.09 29.91 -8.94
N ASP A 133 -1.20 30.34 -8.29
CA ASP A 133 -2.15 31.32 -8.84
C ASP A 133 -1.86 32.78 -8.44
N GLY A 134 -0.77 33.06 -7.73
CA GLY A 134 -0.29 34.42 -7.51
C GLY A 134 0.61 34.87 -8.65
N THR A 135 0.10 35.63 -9.62
CA THR A 135 0.90 36.33 -10.64
C THR A 135 1.94 37.26 -10.00
N ASN A 136 3.08 36.74 -9.54
CA ASN A 136 4.23 37.54 -9.17
C ASN A 136 5.10 37.80 -10.41
N ARG A 137 4.60 38.68 -11.28
CA ARG A 137 5.44 39.42 -12.22
C ARG A 137 6.17 40.51 -11.45
N GLY A 138 7.29 40.19 -10.78
CA GLY A 138 8.05 41.26 -10.14
C GLY A 138 9.14 40.91 -9.13
N GLY A 139 9.92 39.84 -9.34
CA GLY A 139 11.10 39.55 -8.52
C GLY A 139 12.37 39.53 -9.36
N GLY A 140 12.76 40.67 -9.95
CA GLY A 140 14.03 40.77 -10.69
C GLY A 140 15.24 40.58 -9.76
N PRO A 141 16.36 39.99 -10.25
CA PRO A 141 17.54 39.76 -9.43
C PRO A 141 18.16 41.10 -9.03
N ASN A 142 18.10 41.46 -7.74
CA ASN A 142 18.78 42.63 -7.22
C ASN A 142 20.29 42.37 -7.16
N THR A 143 20.94 42.52 -8.31
CA THR A 143 22.38 42.73 -8.39
C THR A 143 22.67 44.18 -8.04
N ARG A 144 23.19 44.44 -6.84
CA ARG A 144 23.95 45.67 -6.60
C ARG A 144 25.36 45.36 -6.13
N ARG A 145 26.25 45.51 -7.12
CA ARG A 145 27.70 45.65 -7.07
C ARG A 145 28.00 47.15 -7.16
N GLY A 146 28.98 47.66 -6.39
CA GLY A 146 29.65 48.96 -6.58
C GLY A 146 29.36 50.02 -5.50
N THR A 147 30.24 50.23 -4.50
CA THR A 147 31.44 51.13 -4.45
C THR A 147 31.15 52.62 -4.30
N ALA A 148 31.61 53.24 -3.21
CA ALA A 148 32.42 54.48 -3.16
C ALA A 148 32.50 55.03 -1.72
N GLY A 149 33.69 55.49 -1.31
CA GLY A 149 33.90 56.32 -0.11
C GLY A 149 35.10 55.90 0.71
#